data_AF-A0A9D7WLH5-F1
#
_entry.id   AF-A0A9D7WLH5-F1
#
_cell.length_a   1.000
_cell.length_b   1.000
_cell.length_c   1.000
_cell.angle_alpha   90.00
_cell.angle_beta   90.00
_cell.angle_gamma   90.00
#
_symmetry.space_group_name_H-M   'P 1'
#
loop_
_entity.id
_entity.type
_entity.pdbx_description
1 polymer ?
#
loop_
_entity_poly.entity_id
_entity_poly.type
_entity_poly.pdbx_seq_one_letter_code
_entity_poly.pdbx_strand_id
1 'polypeptide(L)'
;MKTINPKQCIALTAVISTVLLTLLMFGTGVHAEGRTYTGSEDKAHCTLWDTLRLKWPQTSLGREKRECRRKAVEPTGSALVQCRLIDNYIDKDLDERMCVYERGATGQGPMSTTMDKNLKCPREIMCNQER
;
A
#
# COMPACT_ATOMS: atom_id res chain seq x y z
N MET A 1 32.29 -61.92 8.17
CA MET A 1 32.34 -60.46 7.88
C MET A 1 31.26 -60.16 6.85
N LYS A 2 30.16 -59.49 7.23
CA LYS A 2 29.03 -59.23 6.32
C LYS A 2 29.38 -58.00 5.48
N THR A 3 29.62 -58.18 4.19
CA THR A 3 29.89 -57.09 3.24
C THR A 3 28.60 -56.32 3.02
N ILE A 4 28.52 -55.14 3.64
CA ILE A 4 27.38 -54.22 3.47
C ILE A 4 27.44 -53.66 2.05
N ASN A 5 26.35 -53.82 1.30
CA ASN A 5 26.29 -53.44 -0.10
C ASN A 5 26.18 -51.90 -0.22
N PRO A 6 27.12 -51.20 -0.89
CA PRO A 6 27.19 -49.74 -0.86
C PRO A 6 25.94 -49.05 -1.42
N LYS A 7 25.24 -49.70 -2.36
CA LYS A 7 23.97 -49.21 -2.93
C LYS A 7 22.83 -49.17 -1.89
N GLN A 8 22.80 -50.11 -0.94
CA GLN A 8 21.80 -50.13 0.12
C GLN A 8 22.06 -49.04 1.17
N CYS A 9 23.31 -48.71 1.46
CA CYS A 9 23.66 -47.58 2.34
C CYS A 9 23.26 -46.23 1.73
N ILE A 10 23.46 -46.04 0.42
CA ILE A 10 23.08 -44.80 -0.28
C ILE A 10 21.55 -44.64 -0.27
N ALA A 11 20.79 -45.73 -0.51
CA ALA A 11 19.33 -45.69 -0.44
C ALA A 11 18.83 -45.36 0.98
N LEU A 12 19.40 -45.98 2.02
CA LEU A 12 19.02 -45.73 3.41
C LEU A 12 19.33 -44.29 3.84
N THR A 13 20.49 -43.75 3.47
CA THR A 13 20.86 -42.37 3.80
C THR A 13 19.99 -41.35 3.07
N ALA A 14 19.60 -41.62 1.81
CA ALA A 14 18.66 -40.78 1.08
C ALA A 14 17.26 -40.77 1.74
N VAL A 15 16.76 -41.93 2.17
CA VAL A 15 15.46 -42.03 2.85
C VAL A 15 15.49 -41.36 4.23
N ILE A 16 16.57 -41.52 4.99
CA ILE A 16 16.71 -40.84 6.29
C ILE A 16 16.77 -39.32 6.10
N SER A 17 17.50 -38.86 5.08
CA SER A 17 17.62 -37.43 4.75
C SER A 17 16.27 -36.82 4.35
N THR A 18 15.48 -37.51 3.51
CA THR A 18 14.15 -37.01 3.12
C THR A 18 13.17 -36.97 4.28
N VAL A 19 13.18 -37.98 5.15
CA VAL A 19 12.35 -38.00 6.36
C VAL A 19 12.75 -36.88 7.33
N LEU A 20 14.05 -36.61 7.49
CA LEU A 20 14.53 -35.52 8.33
C LEU A 20 14.09 -34.16 7.77
N LEU A 21 14.15 -33.99 6.44
CA LEU A 21 13.76 -32.74 5.78
C LEU A 21 12.25 -32.48 5.93
N THR A 22 11.40 -33.49 5.80
CA THR A 22 9.95 -33.32 5.97
C THR A 22 9.58 -32.94 7.40
N LEU A 23 10.20 -33.56 8.40
CA LEU A 23 10.00 -33.22 9.82
C LEU A 23 10.35 -31.77 10.15
N LEU A 24 11.39 -31.21 9.54
CA LEU A 24 11.78 -29.81 9.74
C LEU A 24 10.75 -28.82 9.18
N MET A 25 10.04 -29.18 8.10
CA MET A 25 9.03 -28.31 7.48
C MET A 25 7.71 -28.23 8.29
N PHE A 26 7.42 -29.22 9.15
CA PHE A 26 6.22 -29.19 10.00
C PHE A 26 6.36 -28.28 11.23
N GLY A 27 7.59 -27.87 11.59
CA GLY A 27 7.84 -27.03 12.78
C GLY A 27 7.61 -25.54 12.57
N THR A 28 7.49 -25.07 11.32
CA THR A 28 7.27 -23.65 11.02
C THR A 28 5.79 -23.35 10.98
N GLY A 29 5.25 -22.85 12.10
CA GLY A 29 3.92 -22.24 12.11
C GLY A 29 3.90 -21.07 11.13
N VAL A 30 3.18 -21.23 10.01
CA VAL A 30 2.93 -20.13 9.07
C VAL A 30 1.87 -19.23 9.71
N HIS A 31 2.31 -18.27 10.51
CA HIS A 31 1.44 -17.18 10.95
C HIS A 31 1.22 -16.27 9.74
N ALA A 32 0.21 -16.58 8.93
CA ALA A 32 -0.35 -15.59 8.05
C ALA A 32 -0.95 -14.50 8.95
N GLU A 33 -0.29 -13.34 9.04
CA GLU A 33 -0.96 -12.14 9.54
C GLU A 33 -2.04 -11.80 8.49
N GLY A 34 -3.22 -12.40 8.66
CA GLY A 34 -4.42 -11.84 8.07
C GLY A 34 -4.63 -10.52 8.80
N ARG A 35 -4.02 -9.44 8.33
CA ARG A 35 -4.45 -8.09 8.72
C ARG A 35 -5.87 -7.93 8.19
N THR A 36 -6.84 -8.31 9.01
CA THR A 36 -8.19 -7.86 8.83
C THR A 36 -8.15 -6.36 9.10
N TYR A 37 -8.23 -5.57 8.03
CA TYR A 37 -8.51 -4.15 8.16
C TYR A 37 -9.89 -4.06 8.79
N THR A 38 -9.93 -3.94 10.12
CA THR A 38 -11.11 -3.49 10.83
C THR A 38 -11.29 -2.04 10.41
N GLY A 39 -12.08 -1.84 9.35
CA GLY A 39 -12.51 -0.51 8.94
C GLY A 39 -13.29 0.09 10.11
N SER A 40 -12.65 0.93 10.91
CA SER A 40 -13.38 1.82 11.82
C SER A 40 -14.24 2.71 10.93
N GLU A 41 -15.54 2.81 11.24
CA GLU A 41 -16.46 3.63 10.44
C GLU A 41 -15.98 5.09 10.37
N ASP A 42 -15.27 5.54 11.40
CA ASP A 42 -14.62 6.85 11.52
C ASP A 42 -13.49 7.07 10.50
N LYS A 43 -12.88 5.98 9.99
CA LYS A 43 -11.78 5.98 9.02
C LYS A 43 -12.19 5.47 7.63
N ALA A 44 -13.43 5.04 7.46
CA ALA A 44 -13.94 4.57 6.19
C ALA A 44 -14.16 5.75 5.24
N HIS A 45 -13.84 5.59 3.95
CA HIS A 45 -14.11 6.59 2.90
C HIS A 45 -15.59 7.04 2.83
N CYS A 46 -16.50 6.26 3.41
CA CYS A 46 -17.92 6.57 3.56
C CYS A 46 -18.41 6.22 4.96
N THR A 47 -19.03 7.18 5.64
CA THR A 47 -19.56 7.01 7.02
C THR A 47 -21.05 6.62 7.03
N LEU A 48 -21.78 6.86 5.95
CA LEU A 48 -23.20 6.50 5.82
C LEU A 48 -23.48 5.93 4.43
N TRP A 49 -23.73 4.63 4.38
CA TRP A 49 -24.21 3.94 3.18
C TRP A 49 -25.72 4.07 3.06
N ASP A 50 -26.24 4.18 1.84
CA ASP A 50 -27.68 4.11 1.63
C ASP A 50 -28.25 2.77 2.12
N THR A 51 -29.28 2.85 2.97
CA THR A 51 -29.96 1.70 3.59
C THR A 51 -31.19 1.25 2.82
N LEU A 52 -31.50 1.89 1.67
CA LEU A 52 -32.59 1.47 0.80
C LEU A 52 -32.40 -0.02 0.41
N ARG A 53 -33.20 -0.88 1.05
CA ARG A 53 -33.30 -2.28 0.66
C ARG A 53 -33.87 -2.33 -0.75
N LEU A 54 -33.16 -3.04 -1.62
CA LEU A 54 -33.61 -3.37 -2.96
C LEU A 54 -35.01 -3.97 -2.85
N LYS A 55 -36.02 -3.29 -3.41
CA LYS A 55 -37.37 -3.87 -3.53
C LYS A 55 -37.24 -5.14 -4.36
N TRP A 56 -37.78 -6.23 -3.86
CA TRP A 56 -37.90 -7.47 -4.62
C TRP A 56 -38.83 -7.21 -5.83
N PRO A 57 -38.56 -7.72 -7.04
CA PRO A 57 -37.52 -8.67 -7.45
C PRO A 57 -36.17 -8.02 -7.78
N GLN A 58 -35.08 -8.73 -7.48
CA GLN A 58 -33.72 -8.37 -7.88
C GLN A 58 -33.52 -8.62 -9.38
N THR A 59 -33.26 -7.57 -10.17
CA THR A 59 -32.82 -7.72 -11.57
C THR A 59 -31.49 -8.46 -11.61
N SER A 60 -31.48 -9.61 -12.27
CA SER A 60 -30.44 -10.66 -12.22
C SER A 60 -29.04 -10.27 -12.71
N LEU A 61 -28.83 -9.07 -13.25
CA LEU A 61 -27.55 -8.67 -13.87
C LEU A 61 -27.08 -7.24 -13.55
N GLY A 62 -27.75 -6.51 -12.66
CA GLY A 62 -27.44 -5.10 -12.41
C GLY A 62 -27.58 -4.74 -10.95
N ARG A 63 -26.49 -4.87 -10.19
CA ARG A 63 -26.41 -4.32 -8.83
C ARG A 63 -26.28 -2.81 -8.98
N GLU A 64 -27.32 -2.04 -8.69
CA GLU A 64 -27.15 -0.59 -8.55
C GLU A 64 -26.08 -0.31 -7.50
N LYS A 65 -25.10 0.51 -7.87
CA LYS A 65 -23.96 0.85 -7.00
C LYS A 65 -24.50 1.61 -5.80
N ARG A 66 -24.29 1.08 -4.59
CA ARG A 66 -24.70 1.76 -3.35
C ARG A 66 -24.08 3.16 -3.32
N GLU A 67 -24.92 4.17 -3.19
CA GLU A 67 -24.48 5.56 -3.12
C GLU A 67 -24.04 5.89 -1.69
N CYS A 68 -22.89 6.55 -1.57
CA CYS A 68 -22.38 7.02 -0.30
C CYS A 68 -23.06 8.35 0.07
N ARG A 69 -23.86 8.37 1.14
CA ARG A 69 -24.60 9.57 1.58
C ARG A 69 -23.74 10.59 2.30
N ARG A 70 -22.67 10.17 2.97
CA ARG A 70 -21.67 11.05 3.58
C ARG A 70 -20.26 10.57 3.26
N LYS A 71 -19.57 11.34 2.41
CA LYS A 71 -18.12 11.19 2.21
C LYS A 71 -17.42 11.39 3.56
N ALA A 72 -16.34 10.63 3.80
CA ALA A 72 -15.52 10.80 4.99
C ALA A 72 -15.15 12.27 5.21
N VAL A 73 -15.15 12.69 6.48
CA VAL A 73 -14.50 13.93 6.90
C VAL A 73 -13.05 13.88 6.41
N GLU A 74 -12.52 15.01 5.94
CA GLU A 74 -11.16 15.09 5.42
C GLU A 74 -10.20 14.36 6.38
N PRO A 75 -9.52 13.29 5.93
CA PRO A 75 -8.80 12.37 6.80
C PRO A 75 -7.55 13.00 7.45
N THR A 76 -7.36 14.31 7.31
CA THR A 76 -6.09 14.95 7.57
C THR A 76 -6.30 16.25 8.33
N GLY A 77 -6.67 16.13 9.61
CA GLY A 77 -6.57 17.22 10.57
C GLY A 77 -5.12 17.71 10.80
N SER A 78 -4.13 17.01 10.24
CA SER A 78 -2.75 17.49 10.16
C SER A 78 -2.59 18.41 8.94
N ALA A 79 -2.17 19.65 9.17
CA ALA A 79 -1.84 20.59 8.09
C ALA A 79 -0.78 20.04 7.12
N LEU A 80 0.01 19.04 7.53
CA LEU A 80 1.06 18.42 6.74
C LEU A 80 0.54 17.23 5.92
N VAL A 81 0.84 17.25 4.62
CA VAL A 81 0.61 16.18 3.65
C VAL A 81 1.89 15.83 2.91
N GLN A 82 1.95 14.62 2.36
CA GLN A 82 3.05 14.20 1.49
C GLN A 82 2.90 14.86 0.12
N CYS A 83 3.95 15.54 -0.33
CA CYS A 83 4.06 16.18 -1.62
C CYS A 83 5.01 15.40 -2.51
N ARG A 84 4.65 15.19 -3.77
CA ARG A 84 5.48 14.48 -4.76
C ARG A 84 5.91 15.43 -5.87
N LEU A 85 7.18 15.40 -6.24
CA LEU A 85 7.72 16.22 -7.32
C LEU A 85 7.06 15.84 -8.65
N ILE A 86 6.48 16.83 -9.34
CA ILE A 86 5.91 16.67 -10.68
C ILE A 86 6.78 17.32 -11.75
N ASP A 87 7.41 18.45 -11.44
CA ASP A 87 8.23 19.17 -12.39
C ASP A 87 9.37 19.92 -11.68
N ASN A 88 10.44 20.19 -12.42
CA ASN A 88 11.51 21.06 -11.98
C ASN A 88 12.16 21.77 -13.17
N TYR A 89 12.39 23.07 -13.01
CA TYR A 89 13.03 23.90 -14.04
C TYR A 89 13.95 24.93 -13.39
N ILE A 90 14.84 25.53 -14.18
CA ILE A 90 15.68 26.64 -13.72
C ILE A 90 15.03 27.92 -14.22
N ASP A 91 14.71 28.81 -13.31
CA ASP A 91 14.20 30.14 -13.64
C ASP A 91 15.38 31.01 -14.10
N LYS A 92 15.27 31.61 -15.29
CA LYS A 92 16.34 32.42 -15.88
C LYS A 92 16.47 33.80 -15.23
N ASP A 93 15.40 34.28 -14.62
CA ASP A 93 15.36 35.60 -14.00
C ASP A 93 15.90 35.55 -12.56
N LEU A 94 15.68 34.44 -11.86
CA LEU A 94 16.12 34.23 -10.48
C LEU A 94 17.43 33.42 -10.37
N ASP A 95 17.86 32.74 -11.44
CA ASP A 95 19.01 31.79 -11.42
C ASP A 95 18.86 30.69 -10.34
N GLU A 96 17.61 30.40 -9.97
CA GLU A 96 17.23 29.41 -8.97
C GLU A 96 16.50 28.22 -9.62
N ARG A 97 16.59 27.05 -8.98
CA ARG A 97 15.82 25.87 -9.38
C ARG A 97 14.44 25.94 -8.73
N MET A 98 13.42 25.94 -9.57
CA MET A 98 12.02 25.79 -9.19
C MET A 98 11.67 24.31 -9.09
N CYS A 99 11.12 23.90 -7.96
CA CYS A 99 10.64 22.55 -7.69
C CYS A 99 9.12 22.59 -7.52
N VAL A 100 8.38 21.96 -8.43
CA VAL A 100 6.91 21.91 -8.42
C VAL A 100 6.45 20.56 -7.89
N TYR A 101 5.65 20.59 -6.83
CA TYR A 101 5.15 19.43 -6.10
C TYR A 101 3.62 19.34 -6.20
N GLU A 102 3.11 18.13 -6.43
CA GLU A 102 1.71 17.77 -6.30
C GLU A 102 1.42 17.40 -4.83
N ARG A 103 0.43 18.08 -4.23
CA ARG A 103 -0.01 17.81 -2.85
C ARG A 103 -0.84 16.52 -2.82
N GLY A 104 -0.54 15.61 -1.89
CA GLY A 104 -1.19 14.30 -1.78
C GLY A 104 -2.65 14.28 -1.28
N ALA A 105 -3.30 15.44 -1.16
CA ALA A 105 -4.70 15.56 -0.75
C ALA A 105 -5.59 16.07 -1.90
N THR A 106 -6.86 15.69 -1.89
CA THR A 106 -7.79 15.97 -2.99
C THR A 106 -8.09 17.47 -3.12
N GLY A 107 -7.98 18.02 -4.33
CA GLY A 107 -8.36 19.41 -4.61
C GLY A 107 -7.35 20.46 -4.16
N GLN A 108 -6.13 20.04 -3.81
CA GLN A 108 -5.14 20.90 -3.15
C GLN A 108 -4.19 21.63 -4.11
N GLY A 109 -4.23 21.37 -5.42
CA GLY A 109 -3.37 22.04 -6.40
C GLY A 109 -1.85 21.80 -6.22
N PRO A 110 -1.03 22.34 -7.14
CA PRO A 110 0.42 22.25 -7.06
C PRO A 110 1.05 23.33 -6.14
N MET A 111 2.18 22.98 -5.53
CA MET A 111 3.03 23.86 -4.72
C MET A 111 4.39 24.04 -5.41
N SER A 112 4.93 25.26 -5.44
CA SER A 112 6.30 25.52 -5.89
C SER A 112 7.20 25.97 -4.74
N THR A 113 8.44 25.48 -4.72
CA THR A 113 9.51 25.99 -3.84
C THR A 113 10.77 26.26 -4.65
N THR A 114 11.59 27.20 -4.19
CA THR A 114 12.89 27.52 -4.78
C THR A 114 14.01 26.76 -4.07
N MET A 115 15.08 26.45 -4.81
CA MET A 115 16.33 25.87 -4.33
C MET A 115 17.51 26.39 -5.14
N ASP A 116 18.73 26.23 -4.61
CA ASP A 116 19.95 26.50 -5.37
C ASP A 116 20.01 25.66 -6.66
N LYS A 117 20.47 26.26 -7.75
CA LYS A 117 20.53 25.63 -9.08
C LYS A 117 21.36 24.34 -9.15
N ASN A 118 22.38 24.24 -8.30
CA ASN A 118 23.29 23.09 -8.24
C ASN A 118 22.70 21.92 -7.45
N LEU A 119 21.67 22.18 -6.63
CA LEU A 119 20.97 21.17 -5.87
C LEU A 119 19.86 20.54 -6.70
N LYS A 120 19.54 19.28 -6.38
CA LYS A 120 18.44 18.54 -6.99
C LYS A 120 17.22 18.63 -6.08
N CYS A 121 16.04 18.85 -6.68
CA CYS A 121 14.79 18.79 -5.95
C CYS A 121 14.60 17.40 -5.32
N PRO A 122 14.29 17.29 -4.02
CA PRO A 122 13.90 16.02 -3.43
C PRO A 122 12.63 15.50 -4.12
N ARG A 123 12.54 14.18 -4.33
CA ARG A 123 11.37 13.57 -4.99
C ARG A 123 10.10 13.70 -4.18
N GLU A 124 10.22 13.70 -2.86
CA GLU A 124 9.10 13.75 -1.92
C GLU A 124 9.45 14.64 -0.73
N ILE A 125 8.48 15.44 -0.29
CA ILE A 125 8.61 16.32 0.87
C ILE A 125 7.32 16.32 1.69
N MET A 126 7.41 16.73 2.95
CA MET A 126 6.23 17.10 3.73
C MET A 126 5.89 18.57 3.45
N CYS A 127 4.67 18.84 3.04
CA CYS A 127 4.19 20.17 2.68
C CYS A 127 2.87 20.50 3.36
N ASN A 128 2.55 21.79 3.48
CA ASN A 128 1.27 22.21 4.02
C ASN A 128 0.15 22.07 2.98
N GLN A 129 -1.03 21.69 3.47
CA GLN A 129 -2.28 21.80 2.72
C GLN A 129 -2.61 23.28 2.47
N GLU A 130 -3.16 23.54 1.29
CA GLU A 130 -3.80 24.80 0.92
C GLU A 130 -5.15 24.87 1.63
N ARG A 131 -5.38 25.97 2.35
CA ARG A 131 -6.53 26.19 3.22
C ARG A 131 -7.60 27.03 2.55
#